data_AF-A0A101XEG3-F1
#
_entry.id   AF-A0A101XEG3-F1
#
_cell.length_a   1.000
_cell.length_b   1.000
_cell.length_c   1.000
_cell.angle_alpha   90.00
_cell.angle_beta   90.00
_cell.angle_gamma   90.00
#
_symmetry.space_group_name_H-M   'P 1'
#
loop_
_entity.id
_entity.type
_entity.pdbx_description
1 polymer ?
#
loop_
_entity_poly.entity_id
_entity_poly.type
_entity_poly.pdbx_seq_one_letter_code
_entity_poly.pdbx_strand_id
1 'polypeptide(L)'
;MLNSPTAFLLDPEEMYRAITEAEASGLELVAIFHTHPGPPAPSPIDLRYMRLWPVAWVISNIYTWETAAWRLKEGRAAPVHLEWI
;
A
#
# COMPACT_ATOMS: atom_id res chain seq x y z
N MET A 1 4.68 -4.39 18.60
CA MET A 1 3.74 -3.71 17.68
C MET A 1 3.91 -2.20 17.82
N LEU A 2 3.71 -1.44 16.73
CA LEU A 2 3.97 0.01 16.66
C LEU A 2 2.93 0.86 17.43
N ASN A 3 1.75 0.31 17.78
CA ASN A 3 0.68 0.95 18.54
C ASN A 3 0.43 2.43 18.15
N SER A 4 0.21 2.68 16.85
CA SER A 4 0.02 4.03 16.31
C SER A 4 -1.28 4.10 15.49
N PRO A 5 -2.08 5.18 15.63
CA PRO A 5 -3.26 5.41 14.80
C PRO A 5 -2.92 5.95 13.40
N THR A 6 -1.67 6.35 13.16
CA THR A 6 -1.24 7.04 11.93
C THR A 6 -0.05 6.38 11.24
N ALA A 7 0.42 5.25 11.76
CA ALA A 7 1.49 4.48 11.14
C ALA A 7 1.26 2.98 11.37
N PHE A 8 1.60 2.18 10.37
CA PHE A 8 1.59 0.74 10.45
C PHE A 8 3.00 0.18 10.27
N LEU A 9 3.22 -1.02 10.79
CA LEU A 9 4.40 -1.83 10.53
C LEU A 9 3.92 -3.27 10.39
N LEU A 10 4.18 -3.86 9.23
CA LEU A 10 3.90 -5.28 9.02
C LEU A 10 4.89 -6.12 9.82
N ASP A 11 4.42 -7.24 10.35
CA ASP A 11 5.30 -8.27 10.89
C ASP A 11 6.15 -8.83 9.73
N PRO A 12 7.49 -8.82 9.82
CA PRO A 12 8.34 -9.27 8.73
C PRO A 12 8.16 -10.75 8.37
N GLU A 13 7.90 -11.63 9.35
CA GLU A 13 7.71 -13.06 9.10
C GLU A 13 6.36 -13.30 8.41
N GLU A 14 5.31 -12.61 8.84
CA GLU A 14 4.00 -12.69 8.20
C GLU A 14 4.04 -12.18 6.76
N MET A 15 4.69 -11.03 6.53
CA MET A 15 4.89 -10.48 5.19
C MET A 15 5.67 -11.44 4.29
N TYR A 16 6.77 -12.01 4.79
CA TYR A 16 7.57 -12.98 4.04
C TYR A 16 6.73 -14.21 3.66
N ARG A 17 6.02 -14.81 4.62
CA ARG A 17 5.15 -15.96 4.36
C ARG A 17 4.14 -15.65 3.26
N ALA A 18 3.39 -14.55 3.39
CA ALA A 18 2.37 -14.17 2.41
C ALA A 18 2.94 -13.99 0.99
N ILE A 19 4.11 -13.36 0.85
CA ILE A 19 4.75 -13.17 -0.46
C ILE A 19 5.20 -14.53 -1.03
N THR A 20 5.88 -15.36 -0.24
CA THR A 20 6.38 -16.66 -0.73
C THR A 20 5.26 -17.64 -1.09
N GLU A 21 4.14 -17.61 -0.37
CA GLU A 21 2.95 -18.43 -0.67
C GLU A 21 2.28 -17.97 -1.99
N ALA A 22 2.23 -16.65 -2.22
CA ALA A 22 1.71 -16.09 -3.46
C ALA A 22 2.60 -16.50 -4.65
N GLU A 23 3.92 -16.34 -4.53
CA GLU A 23 4.89 -16.75 -5.55
C GLU A 23 4.81 -18.25 -5.86
N ALA A 24 4.72 -19.10 -4.83
CA ALA A 24 4.56 -20.55 -4.98
C ALA A 24 3.26 -20.93 -5.71
N SER A 25 2.25 -20.06 -5.67
CA SER A 25 0.98 -20.21 -6.36
C SER A 25 0.97 -19.56 -7.76
N GLY A 26 2.12 -19.06 -8.24
CA GLY A 26 2.25 -18.38 -9.53
C GLY A 26 1.65 -16.97 -9.55
N LEU A 27 1.46 -16.35 -8.38
CA LEU A 27 0.96 -14.99 -8.24
C LEU A 27 2.14 -14.00 -8.05
N GLU A 28 1.86 -12.73 -8.28
CA GLU A 28 2.80 -11.63 -8.07
C GLU A 28 2.21 -10.56 -7.14
N LEU A 29 3.08 -9.87 -6.40
CA LEU A 29 2.68 -8.72 -5.61
C LEU A 29 2.38 -7.53 -6.53
N VAL A 30 1.09 -7.28 -6.81
CA VAL A 30 0.67 -6.17 -7.68
C VAL A 30 0.43 -4.86 -6.93
N ALA A 31 0.07 -4.95 -5.64
CA ALA A 31 -0.29 -3.79 -4.84
C ALA A 31 -0.09 -4.02 -3.33
N ILE A 32 0.10 -2.91 -2.61
CA ILE A 32 -0.01 -2.83 -1.14
C ILE A 32 -1.27 -2.01 -0.82
N PHE A 33 -2.06 -2.47 0.14
CA PHE A 33 -3.26 -1.80 0.61
C PHE A 33 -3.13 -1.38 2.07
N HIS A 34 -3.53 -0.14 2.38
CA HIS A 34 -3.67 0.31 3.76
C HIS A 34 -4.72 1.43 3.90
N THR A 35 -5.04 1.80 5.14
CA THR A 35 -6.02 2.84 5.45
C THR A 35 -5.39 4.04 6.16
N HIS A 36 -5.96 5.22 5.93
CA HIS A 36 -5.66 6.44 6.67
C HIS A 36 -6.89 6.95 7.43
N PRO A 37 -6.71 7.59 8.60
CA PRO A 37 -7.74 8.41 9.23
C PRO A 37 -7.87 9.77 8.54
N GLY A 38 -8.02 9.80 7.21
CA GLY A 38 -7.99 11.01 6.40
C GLY A 38 -8.00 10.71 4.89
N PRO A 39 -7.73 11.71 4.05
CA PRO A 39 -7.75 11.55 2.60
C PRO A 39 -6.86 10.39 2.11
N PRO A 40 -7.27 9.66 1.06
CA PRO A 40 -6.54 8.52 0.51
C PRO A 40 -5.32 8.96 -0.33
N ALA A 41 -4.47 9.83 0.23
CA ALA A 41 -3.25 10.32 -0.41
C ALA A 41 -2.00 9.80 0.33
N PRO A 42 -0.88 9.52 -0.37
CA PRO A 42 0.34 9.03 0.26
C PRO A 42 0.92 10.06 1.23
N SER A 43 1.26 9.60 2.43
CA SER A 43 2.04 10.35 3.41
C SER A 43 3.53 10.38 3.03
N PRO A 44 4.36 11.22 3.68
CA PRO A 44 5.81 11.18 3.50
C PRO A 44 6.43 9.81 3.82
N ILE A 45 5.85 9.06 4.77
CA ILE A 45 6.29 7.71 5.13
C ILE A 45 5.95 6.74 4.00
N ASP A 46 4.75 6.83 3.43
CA ASP A 46 4.36 6.02 2.28
C ASP A 46 5.31 6.26 1.11
N LEU A 47 5.60 7.51 0.76
CA LEU A 47 6.54 7.84 -0.33
C LEU A 47 7.94 7.25 -0.13
N ARG A 48 8.41 7.13 1.13
CA ARG A 48 9.67 6.46 1.45
C ARG A 48 9.58 4.96 1.15
N TYR A 49 8.50 4.30 1.56
CA TYR A 49 8.33 2.86 1.36
C TYR A 49 7.90 2.48 -0.06
N MET A 50 7.21 3.35 -0.79
CA MET A 50 6.94 3.20 -2.23
C MET A 50 8.23 3.12 -3.06
N ARG A 51 9.35 3.70 -2.59
CA ARG A 51 10.66 3.52 -3.23
C ARG A 51 11.23 2.12 -3.04
N LEU A 52 10.92 1.49 -1.91
CA LEU A 52 11.35 0.13 -1.59
C LEU A 52 10.43 -0.93 -2.21
N TRP A 53 9.14 -0.61 -2.32
CA TRP A 53 8.08 -1.44 -2.87
C TRP A 53 7.42 -0.75 -4.07
N PRO A 54 8.01 -0.83 -5.28
CA PRO A 54 7.58 -0.09 -6.48
C PRO A 54 6.32 -0.66 -7.16
N VAL A 55 5.37 -1.11 -6.36
CA VAL A 55 4.05 -1.62 -6.76
C VAL A 55 2.98 -0.51 -6.65
N ALA A 56 1.73 -0.82 -6.98
CA ALA A 56 0.64 0.12 -6.68
C ALA A 56 0.39 0.19 -5.17
N TRP A 57 0.06 1.38 -4.66
CA TRP A 57 -0.34 1.60 -3.29
C TRP A 57 -1.78 2.06 -3.29
N VAL A 58 -2.67 1.23 -2.76
CA VAL A 58 -4.11 1.51 -2.65
C VAL A 58 -4.37 2.00 -1.24
N ILE A 59 -4.85 3.23 -1.13
CA ILE A 59 -5.07 3.89 0.16
C ILE A 59 -6.55 4.19 0.27
N SER A 60 -7.14 3.84 1.42
CA SER A 60 -8.54 4.16 1.71
C SER A 60 -8.68 5.03 2.94
N ASN A 61 -9.62 5.96 2.91
CA ASN A 61 -10.07 6.65 4.12
C ASN A 61 -10.88 5.67 4.99
N ILE A 62 -10.48 5.46 6.24
CA ILE A 62 -11.16 4.50 7.13
C ILE A 62 -12.58 4.93 7.51
N TYR A 63 -12.93 6.21 7.37
CA TYR A 63 -14.24 6.74 7.73
C TYR A 63 -15.22 6.77 6.54
N THR A 64 -14.73 7.07 5.33
CA THR A 64 -15.57 7.24 4.14
C THR A 64 -15.42 6.11 3.12
N TRP A 65 -14.38 5.29 3.23
CA TRP A 65 -13.96 4.30 2.24
C TRP A 65 -13.65 4.88 0.85
N GLU A 66 -13.51 6.19 0.74
CA GLU A 66 -12.93 6.83 -0.44
C GLU A 66 -11.54 6.23 -0.67
N THR A 67 -11.34 5.69 -1.86
CA THR A 67 -10.18 4.86 -2.19
C THR A 67 -9.48 5.42 -3.42
N ALA A 68 -8.17 5.53 -3.36
CA ALA A 68 -7.34 5.95 -4.48
C ALA A 68 -6.09 5.06 -4.57
N ALA A 69 -5.58 4.88 -5.78
CA ALA A 69 -4.37 4.14 -6.03
C ALA A 69 -3.26 5.06 -6.54
N TRP A 70 -2.02 4.75 -6.14
CA TRP A 70 -0.85 5.56 -6.42
C TRP A 70 0.32 4.67 -6.84
N ARG A 71 1.15 5.16 -7.76
CA ARG A 71 2.46 4.56 -8.08
C ARG A 71 3.53 5.63 -8.06
N LEU A 72 4.73 5.25 -7.63
CA LEU A 72 5.86 6.15 -7.66
C LEU A 72 6.41 6.22 -9.10
N LYS A 73 6.41 7.42 -9.68
CA LYS A 73 7.02 7.74 -10.98
C LYS A 73 7.92 8.96 -10.83
N GLU A 74 9.16 8.87 -11.28
CA GLU A 74 10.13 9.99 -11.23
C GLU A 74 10.26 10.62 -9.83
N GLY A 75 10.18 9.79 -8.78
CA GLY A 75 10.28 10.22 -7.38
C GLY A 75 9.02 10.90 -6.82
N ARG A 76 7.91 10.92 -7.57
CA ARG A 76 6.61 11.48 -7.14
C ARG A 76 5.51 10.42 -7.20
N ALA A 77 4.55 10.50 -6.29
CA ALA A 77 3.34 9.68 -6.40
C ALA A 77 2.46 10.20 -7.54
N ALA A 78 2.13 9.33 -8.48
CA ALA A 78 1.19 9.58 -9.56
C ALA A 78 -0.06 8.72 -9.36
N PRO A 79 -1.27 9.25 -9.61
CA PRO A 79 -2.50 8.48 -9.45
C PRO A 79 -2.57 7.34 -10.49
N VAL A 80 -3.20 6.24 -10.09
CA VAL A 80 -3.53 5.09 -10.93
C VAL A 80 -5.04 4.93 -10.95
N HIS A 81 -5.60 4.70 -12.14
CA HIS A 81 -7.03 4.48 -12.28
C HIS A 81 -7.44 3.14 -11.65
N LEU A 82 -8.54 3.15 -10.91
CA LEU A 82 -9.18 1.95 -10.36
C LEU A 82 -10.46 1.68 -11.15
N GLU A 83 -10.58 0.46 -11.67
CA GLU A 83 -11.77 -0.04 -12.33
C GLU A 83 -12.45 -1.07 -11.44
N TRP A 84 -13.76 -0.95 -11.28
CA TRP A 84 -14.59 -1.86 -10.49
C TRP A 84 -15.46 -2.66 -11.45
N ILE A 85 -15.43 -3.98 -11.31
CA ILE A 85 -16.22 -4.94 -12.12
C ILE A 85 -17.42 -5.42 -11.31
#